data_AF-A0A9P4MCE2-F1
#
_entry.id   AF-A0A9P4MCE2-F1
#
_cell.length_a   1.000
_cell.length_b   1.000
_cell.length_c   1.000
_cell.angle_alpha   90.00
_cell.angle_beta   90.00
_cell.angle_gamma   90.00
#
_symmetry.space_group_name_H-M   'P 1'
#
loop_
_entity.id
_entity.type
_entity.pdbx_description
1 polymer ?
#
loop_
_entity_poly.entity_id
_entity_poly.type
_entity_poly.pdbx_seq_one_letter_code
_entity_poly.pdbx_strand_id
1 'polypeptide(L)'
;MGKGTDKLYITHSEWASEDSFSASVGAGVAKAKTGGAPFKRLPFNYCAVSLQPFHKPVCIADGTIFDEDNILRWLEKHGTNPLDGQPLKKDDLIKLNYLKNDDGEYIDPVTYKVFTDNTHIVALKNTGNVFAWDTIQRLNIKAKNWRDLVSEEEFSRKDIITLQDPHNVGNKDINSFKYLKDGVDTLSEEQKEERASGVNAAALGSSGKLVKAKEAVANARAEREKSGNLNRTGGDTAKNGTAHGTANKGSAQAAKSAPYNAAKYTTGKAAASFTSTGLTPYTSGERALLTDEEYMLKPKRVKIKGYARMQTSLGELNLELYPEHAPKAVWNFIQLAKKGYYRGITFHRNIRNFMIQGGDPTGTGKGGKSIWGSNFADEFDGPLTHDSRGMLSMANKGKNTNSSQFFITYRPAKHLDRKHTIFGKVVGGMDTLSKLENAETDDKDRPVEDIELEDIVVFVDPFEEFQKRRVETEESERQKEEIKRQGGTDDDRTTWTGKRIRADGTIEGGGGGGGVGKYLKGALGGLQEDEVVEEWDEVIEEPIKKKVKSSGGFGNFDNW
;
A
#
# COMPACT_ATOMS: atom_id res chain seq x y z
N MET A 1 -13.51 -18.81 -12.34
CA MET A 1 -12.50 -17.73 -12.34
C MET A 1 -13.12 -16.49 -11.66
N GLY A 2 -12.49 -15.30 -11.64
CA GLY A 2 -12.78 -14.20 -10.68
C GLY A 2 -14.26 -13.80 -10.52
N LYS A 3 -14.69 -13.24 -9.37
CA LYS A 3 -16.09 -12.87 -9.01
C LYS A 3 -17.20 -13.73 -9.66
N GLY A 4 -17.05 -15.06 -9.69
CA GLY A 4 -18.03 -15.99 -10.26
C GLY A 4 -18.16 -15.99 -11.78
N THR A 5 -17.24 -15.34 -12.49
CA THR A 5 -17.19 -15.29 -13.96
C THR A 5 -16.00 -16.11 -14.47
N ASP A 6 -16.10 -16.62 -15.70
CA ASP A 6 -15.05 -17.47 -16.27
C ASP A 6 -13.88 -16.69 -16.90
N LYS A 7 -13.68 -15.44 -16.46
CA LYS A 7 -12.64 -14.55 -16.98
C LYS A 7 -11.39 -14.56 -16.10
N LEU A 8 -10.22 -14.63 -16.72
CA LEU A 8 -8.90 -14.63 -16.05
C LEU A 8 -8.51 -13.29 -15.40
N TYR A 9 -9.27 -12.21 -15.59
CA TYR A 9 -9.02 -10.91 -14.98
C TYR A 9 -10.33 -10.23 -14.57
N ILE A 10 -10.25 -9.35 -13.56
CA ILE A 10 -11.38 -8.56 -13.03
C ILE A 10 -11.16 -7.10 -13.43
N THR A 11 -12.21 -6.46 -13.93
CA THR A 11 -12.17 -5.05 -14.37
C THR A 11 -12.33 -4.09 -13.18
N HIS A 12 -11.90 -2.83 -13.35
CA HIS A 12 -11.96 -1.82 -12.29
C HIS A 12 -13.41 -1.51 -11.84
N SER A 13 -14.38 -1.62 -12.74
CA SER A 13 -15.81 -1.47 -12.45
C SER A 13 -16.37 -2.64 -11.64
N GLU A 14 -15.92 -3.88 -11.89
CA GLU A 14 -16.28 -5.08 -11.10
C GLU A 14 -15.62 -5.08 -9.70
N TRP A 15 -14.53 -4.31 -9.54
CA TRP A 15 -13.94 -3.98 -8.24
C TRP A 15 -14.76 -2.95 -7.45
N ALA A 16 -15.54 -2.11 -8.13
CA ALA A 16 -16.24 -0.96 -7.55
C ALA A 16 -17.76 -1.16 -7.36
N SER A 17 -18.31 -2.35 -7.68
CA SER A 17 -19.74 -2.65 -7.54
C SER A 17 -20.17 -2.78 -6.06
N GLU A 18 -21.36 -2.25 -5.74
CA GLU A 18 -21.98 -2.08 -4.42
C GLU A 18 -22.09 -3.32 -3.52
N ASP A 19 -21.97 -4.54 -4.05
CA ASP A 19 -22.19 -5.78 -3.28
C ASP A 19 -20.93 -6.33 -2.58
N SER A 20 -20.15 -5.49 -1.90
CA SER A 20 -18.97 -5.99 -1.18
C SER A 20 -18.73 -5.25 0.14
N PHE A 21 -18.96 -5.96 1.23
CA PHE A 21 -18.34 -5.71 2.54
C PHE A 21 -16.81 -5.83 2.39
N SER A 22 -16.16 -4.73 1.97
CA SER A 22 -14.71 -4.58 1.92
C SER A 22 -14.33 -3.24 2.53
N ALA A 23 -13.28 -3.24 3.37
CA ALA A 23 -12.77 -2.05 4.08
C ALA A 23 -12.11 -0.99 3.19
N SER A 24 -12.27 -1.07 1.86
CA SER A 24 -11.70 -0.13 0.90
C SER A 24 -12.77 0.47 -0.01
N VAL A 25 -13.74 1.18 0.59
CA VAL A 25 -14.56 2.14 -0.17
C VAL A 25 -13.75 3.43 -0.28
N GLY A 26 -13.30 3.76 -1.49
CA GLY A 26 -12.60 5.01 -1.76
C GLY A 26 -13.47 6.22 -1.42
N ALA A 27 -12.87 7.24 -0.82
CA ALA A 27 -13.52 8.44 -0.27
C ALA A 27 -14.35 9.30 -1.26
N GLY A 28 -14.47 8.89 -2.53
CA GLY A 28 -15.22 9.60 -3.57
C GLY A 28 -16.61 9.06 -3.88
N VAL A 29 -16.97 7.84 -3.43
CA VAL A 29 -18.26 7.21 -3.81
C VAL A 29 -19.37 7.46 -2.78
N ALA A 30 -19.02 7.84 -1.54
CA ALA A 30 -19.98 8.04 -0.44
C ALA A 30 -20.88 9.28 -0.58
N LYS A 31 -20.82 10.04 -1.68
CA LYS A 31 -21.60 11.28 -1.84
C LYS A 31 -22.78 11.19 -2.81
N ALA A 32 -23.05 10.02 -3.39
CA ALA A 32 -24.18 9.84 -4.27
C ALA A 32 -25.10 8.72 -3.77
N LYS A 33 -26.23 9.16 -3.22
CA LYS A 33 -27.51 8.45 -2.98
C LYS A 33 -27.77 7.90 -1.57
N THR A 34 -28.93 8.35 -1.07
CA THR A 34 -29.78 7.88 0.04
C THR A 34 -29.38 8.25 1.47
N GLY A 35 -30.22 9.10 2.09
CA GLY A 35 -30.23 9.38 3.53
C GLY A 35 -30.86 8.23 4.33
N GLY A 36 -30.27 7.03 4.24
CA GLY A 36 -30.60 5.89 5.11
C GLY A 36 -29.56 5.75 6.23
N ALA A 37 -30.01 5.36 7.43
CA ALA A 37 -29.11 4.97 8.51
C ALA A 37 -28.21 3.80 8.06
N PRO A 38 -26.94 3.73 8.52
CA PRO A 38 -26.04 2.65 8.12
C PRO A 38 -26.62 1.30 8.53
N PHE A 39 -26.78 0.39 7.56
CA PHE A 39 -27.28 -0.97 7.76
C PHE A 39 -26.48 -1.71 8.84
N LYS A 40 -27.16 -2.23 9.86
CA LYS A 40 -26.52 -2.93 10.98
C LYS A 40 -27.18 -4.30 11.15
N ARG A 41 -26.48 -5.34 10.74
CA ARG A 41 -26.97 -6.72 10.81
C ARG A 41 -26.78 -7.32 12.19
N LEU A 42 -27.81 -7.94 12.74
CA LEU A 42 -27.72 -8.77 13.94
C LEU A 42 -27.04 -10.12 13.61
N PRO A 43 -26.00 -10.54 14.35
CA PRO A 43 -25.36 -11.84 14.15
C PRO A 43 -26.34 -13.01 14.36
N PHE A 44 -26.05 -14.17 13.76
CA PHE A 44 -26.99 -15.30 13.77
C PHE A 44 -27.27 -15.87 15.16
N ASN A 45 -26.32 -15.76 16.08
CA ASN A 45 -26.35 -16.31 17.43
C ASN A 45 -26.90 -15.32 18.48
N TYR A 46 -27.54 -14.23 18.06
CA TYR A 46 -28.02 -13.16 18.94
C TYR A 46 -29.55 -13.11 19.00
N CYS A 47 -30.07 -12.73 20.17
CA CYS A 47 -31.48 -12.48 20.42
C CYS A 47 -31.90 -11.12 19.86
N ALA A 48 -33.02 -11.08 19.14
CA ALA A 48 -33.54 -9.84 18.54
C ALA A 48 -34.10 -8.83 19.57
N VAL A 49 -34.40 -9.25 20.81
CA VAL A 49 -34.89 -8.34 21.88
C VAL A 49 -33.74 -7.76 22.70
N SER A 50 -32.85 -8.62 23.21
CA SER A 50 -31.76 -8.20 24.11
C SER A 50 -30.50 -7.76 23.36
N LEU A 51 -30.37 -8.07 22.06
CA LEU A 51 -29.17 -7.84 21.26
C LEU A 51 -27.91 -8.48 21.89
N GLN A 52 -28.10 -9.58 22.62
CA GLN A 52 -27.06 -10.39 23.25
C GLN A 52 -27.08 -11.82 22.70
N PRO A 53 -25.98 -12.59 22.83
CA PRO A 53 -25.98 -14.00 22.48
C PRO A 53 -27.10 -14.76 23.20
N PHE A 54 -27.90 -15.54 22.47
CA PHE A 54 -28.99 -16.31 23.08
C PHE A 54 -28.45 -17.54 23.81
N HIS A 55 -29.15 -17.96 24.86
CA HIS A 55 -28.88 -19.22 25.56
C HIS A 55 -29.97 -20.26 25.30
N LYS A 56 -31.24 -19.83 25.36
CA LYS A 56 -32.41 -20.66 25.06
C LYS A 56 -33.14 -20.08 23.84
N PRO A 57 -32.67 -20.37 22.62
CA PRO A 57 -33.24 -19.79 21.42
C PRO A 57 -34.66 -20.32 21.17
N VAL A 58 -35.57 -19.39 20.91
CA VAL A 58 -36.92 -19.63 20.41
C VAL A 58 -37.14 -18.80 19.16
N CYS A 59 -38.00 -19.25 18.24
CA CYS A 59 -38.36 -18.48 17.06
C CYS A 59 -39.87 -18.39 16.86
N ILE A 60 -40.26 -17.42 16.05
CA ILE A 60 -41.62 -17.30 15.50
C ILE A 60 -41.61 -17.92 14.08
N ALA A 61 -42.79 -18.22 13.54
CA ALA A 61 -42.97 -18.69 12.15
C ALA A 61 -42.28 -17.80 11.08
N ASP A 62 -42.05 -16.51 11.36
CA ASP A 62 -41.33 -15.58 10.48
C ASP A 62 -39.80 -15.77 10.49
N GLY A 63 -39.27 -16.62 11.38
CA GLY A 63 -37.85 -16.94 11.46
C GLY A 63 -37.01 -16.02 12.34
N THR A 64 -37.64 -15.02 12.97
CA THR A 64 -36.98 -14.17 13.97
C THR A 64 -36.65 -14.96 15.24
N ILE A 65 -35.41 -14.84 15.73
CA ILE A 65 -34.90 -15.55 16.91
C ILE A 65 -34.94 -14.64 18.13
N PHE A 66 -35.45 -15.18 19.23
CA PHE A 66 -35.45 -14.59 20.55
C PHE A 66 -34.82 -15.53 21.56
N ASP A 67 -34.49 -15.00 22.72
CA ASP A 67 -34.16 -15.78 23.90
C ASP A 67 -35.43 -15.92 24.75
N GLU A 68 -35.76 -17.14 25.15
CA GLU A 68 -37.02 -17.52 25.79
C GLU A 68 -37.37 -16.62 26.98
N ASP A 69 -36.40 -16.42 27.87
CA ASP A 69 -36.59 -15.65 29.11
C ASP A 69 -36.88 -14.16 28.81
N ASN A 70 -36.28 -13.61 27.75
CA ASN A 70 -36.43 -12.21 27.37
C ASN A 70 -37.76 -11.94 26.62
N ILE A 71 -38.17 -12.85 25.72
CA ILE A 71 -39.43 -12.68 24.98
C ILE A 71 -40.65 -12.90 25.87
N LEU A 72 -40.59 -13.84 26.83
CA LEU A 72 -41.71 -14.06 27.75
C LEU A 72 -41.97 -12.84 28.63
N ARG A 73 -40.92 -12.18 29.13
CA ARG A 73 -41.02 -10.91 29.88
C ARG A 73 -41.62 -9.79 29.02
N TRP A 74 -41.25 -9.73 27.75
CA TRP A 74 -41.81 -8.75 26.81
C TRP A 74 -43.30 -9.00 26.55
N LEU A 75 -43.68 -10.27 26.34
CA LEU A 75 -45.07 -10.66 26.11
C LEU A 75 -45.96 -10.38 27.33
N GLU A 76 -45.44 -10.54 28.55
CA GLU A 76 -46.18 -10.21 29.78
C GLU A 76 -46.45 -8.71 29.94
N LYS A 77 -45.57 -7.86 29.40
CA LYS A 77 -45.71 -6.39 29.47
C LYS A 77 -46.50 -5.79 28.31
N HIS A 78 -46.27 -6.27 27.09
CA HIS A 78 -46.73 -5.63 25.85
C HIS A 78 -47.64 -6.51 24.99
N GLY A 79 -47.68 -7.83 25.19
CA GLY A 79 -48.52 -8.77 24.45
C GLY A 79 -48.35 -8.76 22.91
N THR A 80 -47.24 -8.22 22.41
CA THR A 80 -47.00 -7.95 20.99
C THR A 80 -45.57 -8.33 20.60
N ASN A 81 -45.33 -8.58 19.31
CA ASN A 81 -44.02 -8.83 18.74
C ASN A 81 -43.17 -7.54 18.83
N PRO A 82 -41.96 -7.60 19.44
CA PRO A 82 -41.07 -6.45 19.58
C PRO A 82 -40.62 -5.83 18.25
N LEU A 83 -40.59 -6.60 17.16
CA LEU A 83 -40.10 -6.13 15.86
C LEU A 83 -41.17 -5.39 15.06
N ASP A 84 -42.36 -6.00 14.92
CA ASP A 84 -43.43 -5.49 14.04
C ASP A 84 -44.63 -4.94 14.80
N GLY A 85 -44.75 -5.23 16.10
CA GLY A 85 -45.91 -4.85 16.92
C GLY A 85 -47.17 -5.69 16.69
N GLN A 86 -47.09 -6.77 15.90
CA GLN A 86 -48.20 -7.72 15.72
C GLN A 86 -48.51 -8.47 17.02
N PRO A 87 -49.77 -8.87 17.30
CA PRO A 87 -50.09 -9.64 18.49
C PRO A 87 -49.41 -11.02 18.45
N LEU A 88 -48.75 -11.42 19.53
CA LEU A 88 -48.01 -12.68 19.62
C LEU A 88 -48.36 -13.38 20.94
N LYS A 89 -48.65 -14.69 20.88
CA LYS A 89 -48.94 -15.51 22.06
C LYS A 89 -47.74 -16.40 22.42
N LYS A 90 -47.73 -16.90 23.67
CA LYS A 90 -46.70 -17.84 24.15
C LYS A 90 -46.68 -19.14 23.33
N ASP A 91 -47.85 -19.61 22.90
CA ASP A 91 -48.01 -20.85 22.11
C ASP A 91 -47.46 -20.75 20.68
N ASP A 92 -47.24 -19.54 20.17
CA ASP A 92 -46.69 -19.32 18.83
C ASP A 92 -45.15 -19.43 18.79
N LEU A 93 -44.51 -19.54 19.95
CA LEU A 93 -43.05 -19.65 20.09
C LEU A 93 -42.61 -21.11 19.89
N ILE A 94 -41.66 -21.30 18.99
CA ILE A 94 -41.07 -22.61 18.66
C ILE A 94 -39.68 -22.66 19.29
N LYS A 95 -39.44 -23.67 20.13
CA LYS A 95 -38.12 -23.87 20.73
C LYS A 95 -37.12 -24.38 19.70
N LEU A 96 -35.93 -23.79 19.66
CA LEU A 96 -34.87 -24.19 18.73
C LEU A 96 -33.84 -25.08 19.41
N ASN A 97 -33.56 -26.23 18.80
CA ASN A 97 -32.55 -27.18 19.24
C ASN A 97 -31.31 -27.06 18.35
N TYR A 98 -30.31 -26.33 18.84
CA TYR A 98 -29.00 -26.26 18.20
C TYR A 98 -28.05 -27.31 18.76
N LEU A 99 -27.29 -27.97 17.87
CA LEU A 99 -26.16 -28.80 18.26
C LEU A 99 -24.89 -27.94 18.40
N LYS A 100 -24.09 -28.20 19.44
CA LYS A 100 -22.77 -27.59 19.63
C LYS A 100 -21.68 -28.66 19.53
N ASN A 101 -20.54 -28.31 18.96
CA ASN A 101 -19.34 -29.15 19.00
C ASN A 101 -18.62 -29.03 20.36
N ASP A 102 -17.53 -29.79 20.54
CA ASP A 102 -16.70 -29.75 21.76
C ASP A 102 -16.07 -28.36 22.01
N ASP A 103 -15.87 -27.58 20.95
CA ASP A 103 -15.36 -26.20 20.99
C ASP A 103 -16.44 -25.14 21.31
N GLY A 104 -17.70 -25.56 21.48
CA GLY A 104 -18.84 -24.68 21.82
C GLY A 104 -19.47 -23.91 20.65
N GLU A 105 -19.06 -24.18 19.41
CA GLU A 105 -19.61 -23.62 18.17
C GLU A 105 -20.87 -24.35 17.71
N TYR A 106 -21.81 -23.62 17.12
CA TYR A 106 -23.05 -24.19 16.59
C TYR A 106 -22.81 -24.91 15.26
N ILE A 107 -23.26 -26.15 15.16
CA ILE A 107 -23.03 -27.02 14.00
C ILE A 107 -24.33 -27.64 13.47
N ASP A 108 -24.32 -27.98 12.18
CA ASP A 108 -25.34 -28.83 11.58
C ASP A 108 -25.21 -30.27 12.13
N PRO A 109 -26.28 -30.87 12.68
CA PRO A 109 -26.22 -32.20 13.30
C PRO A 109 -25.94 -33.35 12.33
N VAL A 110 -26.15 -33.17 11.02
CA VAL A 110 -25.94 -34.22 10.02
C VAL A 110 -24.60 -34.07 9.33
N THR A 111 -24.27 -32.86 8.90
CA THR A 111 -23.04 -32.60 8.14
C THR A 111 -21.88 -32.13 9.01
N TYR A 112 -22.09 -31.90 10.31
CA TYR A 112 -21.12 -31.35 11.27
C TYR A 112 -20.47 -30.04 10.81
N LYS A 113 -21.18 -29.30 9.95
CA LYS A 113 -20.69 -28.04 9.39
C LYS A 113 -20.99 -26.91 10.37
N VAL A 114 -19.97 -26.12 10.70
CA VAL A 114 -20.11 -24.95 11.57
C VAL A 114 -21.00 -23.88 10.91
N PHE A 115 -21.98 -23.38 11.67
CA PHE A 115 -22.81 -22.26 11.26
C PHE A 115 -22.07 -20.94 11.37
N THR A 116 -22.28 -20.06 10.40
CA THR A 116 -21.68 -18.72 10.33
C THR A 116 -22.74 -17.68 9.96
N ASP A 117 -22.40 -16.39 10.03
CA ASP A 117 -23.30 -15.33 9.56
C ASP A 117 -23.63 -15.41 8.06
N ASN A 118 -22.91 -16.24 7.30
CA ASN A 118 -23.13 -16.43 5.86
C ASN A 118 -23.73 -17.81 5.53
N THR A 119 -24.03 -18.65 6.52
CA THR A 119 -24.77 -19.89 6.27
C THR A 119 -26.26 -19.61 6.18
N HIS A 120 -26.93 -20.27 5.24
CA HIS A 120 -28.39 -20.34 5.20
C HIS A 120 -28.86 -21.39 6.21
N ILE A 121 -29.54 -20.92 7.26
CA ILE A 121 -29.93 -21.73 8.41
C ILE A 121 -31.46 -21.85 8.41
N VAL A 122 -31.94 -23.08 8.59
CA VAL A 122 -33.37 -23.39 8.67
C VAL A 122 -33.68 -24.24 9.89
N ALA A 123 -34.90 -24.10 10.41
CA ALA A 123 -35.43 -24.93 11.48
C ALA A 123 -36.70 -25.65 11.03
N LEU A 124 -36.95 -26.82 11.60
CA LEU A 124 -38.22 -27.52 11.41
C LEU A 124 -39.19 -27.13 12.52
N LYS A 125 -40.41 -26.72 12.15
CA LYS A 125 -41.46 -26.27 13.08
C LYS A 125 -41.88 -27.36 14.06
N ASN A 126 -41.94 -28.62 13.62
CA ASN A 126 -42.47 -29.72 14.44
C ASN A 126 -41.50 -30.08 15.57
N THR A 127 -40.21 -30.19 15.24
CA THR A 127 -39.18 -30.72 16.15
C THR A 127 -38.28 -29.65 16.75
N GLY A 128 -38.24 -28.46 16.15
CA GLY A 128 -37.35 -27.37 16.55
C GLY A 128 -35.89 -27.56 16.13
N ASN A 129 -35.55 -28.66 15.46
CA ASN A 129 -34.18 -28.97 15.08
C ASN A 129 -33.67 -28.04 13.98
N VAL A 130 -32.43 -27.58 14.13
CA VAL A 130 -31.80 -26.59 13.24
C VAL A 130 -30.78 -27.24 12.31
N PHE A 131 -30.88 -26.93 11.02
CA PHE A 131 -30.05 -27.51 9.95
C PHE A 131 -29.52 -26.42 9.01
N ALA A 132 -28.46 -26.74 8.26
CA ALA A 132 -28.14 -25.96 7.07
C ALA A 132 -29.17 -26.24 5.97
N TRP A 133 -29.55 -25.20 5.22
CA TRP A 133 -30.47 -25.35 4.09
C TRP A 133 -29.97 -26.37 3.05
N ASP A 134 -28.66 -26.41 2.80
CA ASP A 134 -28.05 -27.36 1.86
C ASP A 134 -28.30 -28.82 2.26
N THR A 135 -28.29 -29.11 3.57
CA THR A 135 -28.57 -30.44 4.14
C THR A 135 -30.02 -30.86 3.88
N ILE A 136 -30.98 -30.02 4.27
CA ILE A 136 -32.41 -30.27 4.02
C ILE A 136 -32.72 -30.34 2.51
N GLN A 137 -32.11 -29.46 1.71
CA GLN A 137 -32.32 -29.44 0.27
C GLN A 137 -31.84 -30.75 -0.39
N ARG A 138 -30.68 -31.28 0.01
CA ARG A 138 -30.11 -32.50 -0.58
C ARG A 138 -30.79 -33.76 -0.07
N LEU A 139 -30.93 -33.89 1.25
CA LEU A 139 -31.32 -35.15 1.89
C LEU A 139 -32.84 -35.29 2.05
N ASN A 140 -33.59 -34.19 2.13
CA ASN A 140 -35.05 -34.25 2.24
C ASN A 140 -35.73 -33.89 0.92
N ILE A 141 -35.50 -32.67 0.40
CA ILE A 141 -36.25 -32.15 -0.74
C ILE A 141 -35.92 -32.91 -2.03
N LYS A 142 -34.63 -33.04 -2.38
CA LYS A 142 -34.20 -33.74 -3.60
C LYS A 142 -34.44 -35.25 -3.52
N ALA A 143 -34.25 -35.85 -2.35
CA ALA A 143 -34.50 -37.28 -2.13
C ALA A 143 -35.98 -37.62 -1.94
N LYS A 144 -36.87 -36.62 -1.85
CA LYS A 144 -38.31 -36.77 -1.51
C LYS A 144 -38.54 -37.51 -0.18
N ASN A 145 -37.63 -37.34 0.77
CA ASN A 145 -37.73 -37.91 2.11
C ASN A 145 -38.20 -36.83 3.10
N TRP A 146 -39.44 -36.94 3.58
CA TRP A 146 -40.11 -35.93 4.41
C TRP A 146 -40.10 -36.32 5.90
N ARG A 147 -38.96 -36.81 6.38
CA ARG A 147 -38.71 -37.16 7.79
C ARG A 147 -37.53 -36.35 8.32
N ASP A 148 -37.63 -35.86 9.54
CA ASP A 148 -36.53 -35.17 10.23
C ASP A 148 -35.31 -36.09 10.28
N LEU A 149 -34.14 -35.56 9.94
CA LEU A 149 -32.88 -36.29 9.85
C LEU A 149 -32.31 -36.69 11.21
N VAL A 150 -32.82 -36.11 12.31
CA VAL A 150 -32.38 -36.41 13.69
C VAL A 150 -33.45 -37.18 14.47
N SER A 151 -34.71 -36.74 14.40
CA SER A 151 -35.81 -37.29 15.22
C SER A 151 -36.73 -38.26 14.49
N GLU A 152 -36.56 -38.43 13.16
CA GLU A 152 -37.39 -39.27 12.27
C GLU A 152 -38.89 -38.88 12.16
N GLU A 153 -39.31 -37.77 12.78
CA GLU A 153 -40.67 -37.25 12.70
C GLU A 153 -41.02 -36.75 11.29
N GLU A 154 -42.26 -36.97 10.86
CA GLU A 154 -42.73 -36.52 9.55
C GLU A 154 -42.98 -35.00 9.53
N PHE A 155 -42.53 -34.34 8.47
CA PHE A 155 -42.73 -32.89 8.29
C PHE A 155 -43.05 -32.53 6.84
N SER A 156 -43.76 -31.42 6.63
CA SER A 156 -44.08 -30.91 5.30
C SER A 156 -43.17 -29.75 4.89
N ARG A 157 -43.15 -29.42 3.59
CA ARG A 157 -42.38 -28.26 3.11
C ARG A 157 -42.78 -26.92 3.77
N LYS A 158 -44.02 -26.81 4.28
CA LYS A 158 -44.51 -25.59 4.96
C LYS A 158 -43.96 -25.45 6.38
N ASP A 159 -43.46 -26.55 6.94
CA ASP A 159 -42.93 -26.60 8.30
C ASP A 159 -41.46 -26.18 8.37
N ILE A 160 -40.84 -25.85 7.22
CA ILE A 160 -39.47 -25.36 7.16
C ILE A 160 -39.47 -23.85 7.38
N ILE A 161 -38.90 -23.42 8.50
CA ILE A 161 -38.75 -22.02 8.88
C ILE A 161 -37.34 -21.56 8.54
N THR A 162 -37.23 -20.45 7.82
CA THR A 162 -35.93 -19.87 7.48
C THR A 162 -35.47 -18.92 8.57
N LEU A 163 -34.45 -19.31 9.33
CA LEU A 163 -33.90 -18.49 10.42
C LEU A 163 -32.88 -17.47 9.92
N GLN A 164 -32.22 -17.79 8.81
CA GLN A 164 -31.25 -16.92 8.18
C GLN A 164 -31.10 -17.24 6.71
N ASP A 165 -31.24 -16.22 5.87
CA ASP A 165 -30.91 -16.28 4.46
C ASP A 165 -29.83 -15.22 4.12
N PRO A 166 -28.63 -15.64 3.68
CA PRO A 166 -27.59 -14.72 3.21
C PRO A 166 -28.02 -13.84 2.03
N HIS A 167 -29.01 -14.28 1.25
CA HIS A 167 -29.50 -13.55 0.09
C HIS A 167 -30.62 -12.56 0.43
N ASN A 168 -31.27 -12.70 1.59
CA ASN A 168 -32.35 -11.81 2.03
C ASN A 168 -32.09 -11.33 3.46
N VAL A 169 -31.40 -10.18 3.58
CA VAL A 169 -30.85 -9.69 4.84
C VAL A 169 -31.81 -8.74 5.60
N GLY A 170 -33.00 -8.45 5.04
CA GLY A 170 -33.93 -7.45 5.56
C GLY A 170 -34.47 -7.77 6.97
N ASN A 171 -34.68 -9.04 7.29
CA ASN A 171 -35.32 -9.46 8.54
C ASN A 171 -34.40 -9.35 9.79
N LYS A 172 -33.10 -9.05 9.61
CA LYS A 172 -32.12 -8.94 10.71
C LYS A 172 -31.47 -7.56 10.82
N ASP A 173 -32.03 -6.54 10.17
CA ASP A 173 -31.53 -5.16 10.29
C ASP A 173 -31.98 -4.56 11.62
N ILE A 174 -31.02 -4.20 12.48
CA ILE A 174 -31.30 -3.62 13.80
C ILE A 174 -32.05 -2.29 13.68
N ASN A 175 -31.86 -1.56 12.58
CA ASN A 175 -32.55 -0.30 12.34
C ASN A 175 -34.04 -0.47 11.99
N SER A 176 -34.49 -1.69 11.65
CA SER A 176 -35.90 -1.93 11.34
C SER A 176 -36.74 -2.10 12.60
N PHE A 177 -36.13 -2.53 13.71
CA PHE A 177 -36.80 -2.94 14.94
C PHE A 177 -37.60 -1.81 15.59
N LYS A 178 -38.90 -2.04 15.75
CA LYS A 178 -39.84 -1.03 16.25
C LYS A 178 -39.55 -0.58 17.68
N TYR A 179 -39.26 -1.50 18.60
CA TYR A 179 -38.98 -1.15 20.00
C TYR A 179 -37.75 -0.23 20.17
N LEU A 180 -36.75 -0.34 19.29
CA LEU A 180 -35.58 0.54 19.26
C LEU A 180 -35.90 1.93 18.73
N LYS A 181 -36.84 2.04 17.77
CA LYS A 181 -37.34 3.34 17.28
C LYS A 181 -38.20 4.03 18.32
N ASP A 182 -38.98 3.26 19.06
CA ASP A 182 -39.89 3.74 20.11
C ASP A 182 -39.14 4.04 21.42
N GLY A 183 -37.84 3.74 21.51
CA GLY A 183 -36.98 4.06 22.65
C GLY A 183 -37.28 3.24 23.91
N VAL A 184 -37.89 2.06 23.76
CA VAL A 184 -38.27 1.19 24.88
C VAL A 184 -37.06 0.35 25.31
N ASP A 185 -36.60 0.54 26.54
CA ASP A 185 -35.50 -0.23 27.13
C ASP A 185 -36.00 -1.59 27.61
N THR A 186 -35.42 -2.66 27.07
CA THR A 186 -35.86 -4.05 27.27
C THR A 186 -35.01 -4.83 28.29
N LEU A 187 -33.88 -4.27 28.72
CA LEU A 187 -32.88 -4.97 29.53
C LEU A 187 -33.15 -4.86 31.04
N SER A 188 -32.88 -5.93 31.80
CA SER A 188 -32.84 -5.85 33.26
C SER A 188 -31.61 -5.10 33.75
N GLU A 189 -31.64 -4.57 34.98
CA GLU A 189 -30.50 -3.87 35.59
C GLU A 189 -29.24 -4.77 35.66
N GLU A 190 -29.41 -6.07 35.92
CA GLU A 190 -28.32 -7.07 35.90
C GLU A 190 -27.66 -7.22 34.51
N GLN A 191 -28.46 -7.21 33.43
CA GLN A 191 -27.94 -7.29 32.05
C GLN A 191 -27.25 -5.99 31.60
N LYS A 192 -27.61 -4.84 32.19
CA LYS A 192 -26.92 -3.56 31.97
C LYS A 192 -25.54 -3.57 32.64
N GLU A 193 -25.41 -4.19 33.81
CA GLU A 193 -24.13 -4.36 34.50
C GLU A 193 -23.18 -5.31 33.75
N GLU A 194 -23.68 -6.41 33.18
CA GLU A 194 -22.89 -7.29 32.31
C GLU A 194 -22.42 -6.59 31.02
N ARG A 195 -23.24 -5.68 30.48
CA ARG A 195 -22.84 -4.83 29.34
C ARG A 195 -21.72 -3.85 29.72
N ALA A 196 -21.68 -3.39 30.97
CA ALA A 196 -20.66 -2.47 31.48
C ALA A 196 -19.36 -3.19 31.87
N SER A 197 -19.43 -4.42 32.36
CA SER A 197 -18.26 -5.21 32.82
C SER A 197 -17.37 -5.72 31.68
N GLY A 198 -17.89 -5.79 30.44
CA GLY A 198 -17.10 -6.06 29.23
C GLY A 198 -16.11 -4.97 28.84
N VAL A 199 -16.13 -3.80 29.52
CA VAL A 199 -15.20 -2.70 29.27
C VAL A 199 -14.34 -2.47 30.52
N ASN A 200 -13.15 -3.08 30.55
CA ASN A 200 -12.16 -2.84 31.59
C ASN A 200 -11.66 -1.38 31.54
N ALA A 201 -12.33 -0.47 32.24
CA ALA A 201 -12.03 0.97 32.27
C ALA A 201 -10.67 1.31 32.91
N ALA A 202 -10.07 0.37 33.66
CA ALA A 202 -8.73 0.51 34.24
C ALA A 202 -7.58 0.22 33.25
N ALA A 203 -7.86 -0.38 32.08
CA ALA A 203 -6.85 -0.67 31.06
C ALA A 203 -6.68 0.46 30.01
N LEU A 204 -7.51 1.49 30.06
CA LEU A 204 -7.40 2.67 29.19
C LEU A 204 -6.64 3.77 29.92
N GLY A 205 -5.31 3.81 29.72
CA GLY A 205 -4.42 4.85 30.24
C GLY A 205 -4.82 6.29 29.83
N SER A 206 -4.05 6.92 28.94
CA SER A 206 -4.19 8.37 28.70
C SER A 206 -5.52 8.82 28.08
N SER A 207 -6.34 7.89 27.59
CA SER A 207 -7.68 8.13 27.04
C SER A 207 -8.73 8.45 28.12
N GLY A 208 -8.59 7.94 29.35
CA GLY A 208 -9.49 8.27 30.45
C GLY A 208 -9.41 9.75 30.88
N LYS A 209 -8.21 10.34 30.78
CA LYS A 209 -8.01 11.78 31.04
C LYS A 209 -8.67 12.66 29.98
N LEU A 210 -8.75 12.20 28.73
CA LEU A 210 -9.33 12.94 27.62
C LEU A 210 -10.86 13.00 27.70
N VAL A 211 -11.49 11.94 28.22
CA VAL A 211 -12.95 11.88 28.43
C VAL A 211 -13.35 12.79 29.59
N LYS A 212 -12.63 12.76 30.72
CA LYS A 212 -12.84 13.70 31.84
C LYS A 212 -12.62 15.16 31.45
N ALA A 213 -11.63 15.44 30.61
CA ALA A 213 -11.38 16.80 30.11
C ALA A 213 -12.50 17.31 29.19
N LYS A 214 -13.06 16.44 28.34
CA LYS A 214 -14.20 16.81 27.47
C LYS A 214 -15.48 17.04 28.26
N GLU A 215 -15.73 16.27 29.30
CA GLU A 215 -16.89 16.41 30.19
C GLU A 215 -16.82 17.72 31.01
N ALA A 216 -15.64 18.08 31.52
CA ALA A 216 -15.41 19.35 32.22
C ALA A 216 -15.61 20.57 31.30
N VAL A 217 -15.19 20.48 30.04
CA VAL A 217 -15.38 21.55 29.05
C VAL A 217 -16.85 21.68 28.63
N ALA A 218 -17.59 20.57 28.58
CA ALA A 218 -19.03 20.59 28.30
C ALA A 218 -19.82 21.24 29.44
N ASN A 219 -19.48 20.96 30.71
CA ASN A 219 -20.11 21.62 31.87
C ASN A 219 -19.79 23.12 31.93
N ALA A 220 -18.54 23.51 31.68
CA ALA A 220 -18.17 24.94 31.63
C ALA A 220 -18.89 25.71 30.50
N ARG A 221 -19.24 25.03 29.41
CA ARG A 221 -20.02 25.61 28.30
C ARG A 221 -21.51 25.74 28.65
N ALA A 222 -22.07 24.74 29.32
CA ALA A 222 -23.45 24.77 29.81
C ALA A 222 -23.67 25.84 30.91
N GLU A 223 -22.67 26.13 31.73
CA GLU A 223 -22.73 27.20 32.72
C GLU A 223 -22.67 28.60 32.08
N ARG A 224 -21.87 28.78 31.01
CA ARG A 224 -21.82 30.03 30.23
C ARG A 224 -23.12 30.32 29.47
N GLU A 225 -23.82 29.30 29.02
CA GLU A 225 -25.12 29.45 28.35
C GLU A 225 -26.24 29.85 29.31
N LYS A 226 -26.10 29.55 30.61
CA LYS A 226 -27.05 29.98 31.65
C LYS A 226 -26.85 31.42 32.12
N SER A 227 -25.68 32.04 31.86
CA SER A 227 -25.28 33.31 32.47
C SER A 227 -25.16 34.49 31.49
N GLY A 228 -26.03 34.61 30.48
CA GLY A 228 -25.86 35.66 29.47
C GLY A 228 -27.11 36.10 28.73
N ASN A 229 -28.06 36.73 29.45
CA ASN A 229 -29.14 37.50 28.84
C ASN A 229 -29.16 38.90 29.46
N LEU A 230 -28.53 39.89 28.80
CA LEU A 230 -28.70 41.32 29.09
C LEU A 230 -28.43 42.13 27.82
N ASN A 231 -29.46 42.88 27.40
CA ASN A 231 -29.55 43.95 26.41
C ASN A 231 -29.60 43.62 24.90
N ARG A 232 -30.85 43.57 24.41
CA ARG A 232 -31.25 43.86 23.02
C ARG A 232 -31.92 45.24 22.95
N THR A 233 -31.46 46.11 22.06
CA THR A 233 -32.22 47.13 21.29
C THR A 233 -31.33 47.48 20.07
N GLY A 234 -31.74 47.60 18.82
CA GLY A 234 -32.97 47.40 18.05
C GLY A 234 -32.66 47.81 16.59
N GLY A 235 -33.37 47.26 15.60
CA GLY A 235 -33.43 47.83 14.23
C GLY A 235 -33.00 46.91 13.08
N ASP A 236 -33.99 46.34 12.39
CA ASP A 236 -33.93 45.54 11.16
C ASP A 236 -33.32 46.27 9.94
N THR A 237 -32.62 45.55 9.05
CA THR A 237 -33.19 45.08 7.74
C THR A 237 -32.15 44.37 6.83
N ALA A 238 -32.58 43.21 6.35
CA ALA A 238 -32.16 42.33 5.24
C ALA A 238 -31.06 42.79 4.24
N LYS A 239 -30.09 41.90 3.95
CA LYS A 239 -30.03 41.05 2.73
C LYS A 239 -28.70 40.26 2.62
N ASN A 240 -28.81 39.12 1.93
CA ASN A 240 -27.81 38.10 1.59
C ASN A 240 -26.36 38.57 1.34
N GLY A 241 -25.42 37.78 1.88
CA GLY A 241 -24.01 37.78 1.48
C GLY A 241 -23.28 36.61 2.14
N THR A 242 -23.03 35.57 1.36
CA THR A 242 -22.22 34.39 1.70
C THR A 242 -20.84 34.77 2.24
N ALA A 243 -20.57 34.42 3.51
CA ALA A 243 -19.25 34.53 4.11
C ALA A 243 -18.69 33.15 4.45
N HIS A 244 -17.47 32.91 3.98
CA HIS A 244 -16.65 31.72 4.23
C HIS A 244 -16.56 31.37 5.71
N GLY A 245 -17.13 30.22 6.07
CA GLY A 245 -16.90 29.54 7.35
C GLY A 245 -15.64 28.70 7.27
N THR A 246 -14.66 29.08 8.09
CA THR A 246 -13.40 28.40 8.39
C THR A 246 -13.60 26.90 8.65
N ALA A 247 -12.93 26.08 7.83
CA ALA A 247 -12.91 24.63 7.98
C ALA A 247 -12.20 24.24 9.30
N ASN A 248 -12.98 23.69 10.22
CA ASN A 248 -12.50 23.07 11.43
C ASN A 248 -11.79 21.75 11.06
N LYS A 249 -10.45 21.74 11.06
CA LYS A 249 -9.65 20.51 10.87
C LYS A 249 -9.87 19.58 12.07
N GLY A 250 -10.81 18.65 11.94
CA GLY A 250 -10.85 17.47 12.80
C GLY A 250 -9.54 16.69 12.63
N SER A 251 -8.89 16.38 13.75
CA SER A 251 -7.64 15.62 13.79
C SER A 251 -7.89 14.19 13.26
N ALA A 252 -7.73 13.99 11.96
CA ALA A 252 -7.44 12.68 11.42
C ALA A 252 -6.19 12.17 12.16
N GLN A 253 -6.26 11.03 12.82
CA GLN A 253 -5.04 10.24 13.02
C GLN A 253 -4.51 9.99 11.62
N ALA A 254 -3.45 10.72 11.26
CA ALA A 254 -2.83 10.64 9.96
C ALA A 254 -2.53 9.16 9.71
N ALA A 255 -3.14 8.60 8.66
CA ALA A 255 -2.70 7.33 8.13
C ALA A 255 -1.19 7.49 7.90
N LYS A 256 -0.36 6.81 8.70
CA LYS A 256 1.08 6.86 8.54
C LYS A 256 1.37 6.50 7.08
N SER A 257 2.04 7.39 6.36
CA SER A 257 2.44 7.12 4.98
C SER A 257 3.21 5.80 4.97
N ALA A 258 2.90 4.94 3.98
CA ALA A 258 3.61 3.68 3.87
C ALA A 258 5.11 3.97 3.74
N PRO A 259 5.97 3.28 4.51
CA PRO A 259 7.40 3.49 4.44
C PRO A 259 7.91 3.20 3.02
N TYR A 260 8.93 3.93 2.58
CA TYR A 260 9.40 3.90 1.19
C TYR A 260 9.85 2.50 0.74
N ASN A 261 10.35 1.68 1.67
CA ASN A 261 10.80 0.30 1.47
C ASN A 261 9.71 -0.75 1.72
N ALA A 262 8.43 -0.38 1.75
CA ALA A 262 7.34 -1.33 1.92
C ALA A 262 7.32 -2.36 0.76
N ALA A 263 7.46 -3.63 1.11
CA ALA A 263 7.34 -4.75 0.20
C ALA A 263 5.89 -4.95 -0.27
N LYS A 264 5.72 -5.73 -1.35
CA LYS A 264 4.40 -6.12 -1.86
C LYS A 264 3.70 -7.15 -0.98
N TYR A 265 4.46 -7.86 -0.15
CA TYR A 265 3.97 -8.86 0.79
C TYR A 265 3.92 -8.30 2.23
N THR A 266 3.04 -8.87 3.06
CA THR A 266 2.92 -8.52 4.48
C THR A 266 3.96 -9.26 5.31
N THR A 267 4.23 -8.78 6.52
CA THR A 267 5.15 -9.43 7.47
C THR A 267 4.70 -10.82 7.92
N GLY A 268 3.47 -11.22 7.58
CA GLY A 268 2.89 -12.49 8.03
C GLY A 268 2.58 -12.55 9.53
N LYS A 269 2.91 -11.51 10.32
CA LYS A 269 2.73 -11.51 11.78
C LYS A 269 1.28 -11.66 12.21
N ALA A 270 0.35 -10.96 11.54
CA ALA A 270 -1.08 -11.10 11.80
C ALA A 270 -1.59 -12.52 11.54
N ALA A 271 -1.13 -13.16 10.45
CA ALA A 271 -1.47 -14.55 10.13
C ALA A 271 -0.81 -15.54 11.11
N ALA A 272 0.46 -15.33 11.43
CA ALA A 272 1.19 -16.16 12.38
C ALA A 272 0.61 -16.08 13.80
N SER A 273 0.17 -14.90 14.23
CA SER A 273 -0.52 -14.72 15.51
C SER A 273 -1.93 -15.30 15.53
N PHE A 274 -2.57 -15.44 14.36
CA PHE A 274 -3.85 -16.12 14.25
C PHE A 274 -3.69 -17.64 14.38
N THR A 275 -2.59 -18.20 13.86
CA THR A 275 -2.36 -19.65 13.85
C THR A 275 -1.53 -20.17 15.02
N SER A 276 -0.92 -19.29 15.83
CA SER A 276 -0.02 -19.69 16.92
C SER A 276 -0.53 -19.17 18.26
N THR A 277 -0.70 -20.08 19.21
CA THR A 277 -1.11 -19.79 20.59
C THR A 277 -0.02 -19.11 21.42
N GLY A 278 1.24 -19.11 20.96
CA GLY A 278 2.39 -18.51 21.65
C GLY A 278 2.78 -17.11 21.16
N LEU A 279 2.10 -16.57 20.14
CA LEU A 279 2.37 -15.23 19.59
C LEU A 279 1.30 -14.23 20.05
N THR A 280 1.71 -13.00 20.33
CA THR A 280 0.76 -11.93 20.68
C THR A 280 -0.17 -11.64 19.49
N PRO A 281 -1.48 -11.47 19.70
CA PRO A 281 -2.43 -11.23 18.62
C PRO A 281 -2.14 -9.89 17.93
N TYR A 282 -1.80 -9.95 16.63
CA TYR A 282 -1.60 -8.78 15.78
C TYR A 282 -2.81 -8.61 14.85
N THR A 283 -3.47 -7.45 14.92
CA THR A 283 -4.69 -7.15 14.14
C THR A 283 -4.41 -6.31 12.89
N SER A 284 -3.21 -5.75 12.74
CA SER A 284 -2.81 -4.96 11.57
C SER A 284 -1.89 -5.73 10.62
N GLY A 285 -2.26 -5.76 9.34
CA GLY A 285 -1.43 -6.30 8.27
C GLY A 285 -0.37 -5.30 7.82
N GLU A 286 0.75 -5.20 8.55
CA GLU A 286 1.87 -4.35 8.12
C GLU A 286 2.62 -4.98 6.94
N ARG A 287 2.91 -4.15 5.91
CA ARG A 287 3.78 -4.55 4.80
C ARG A 287 5.18 -4.82 5.35
N ALA A 288 5.81 -5.89 4.89
CA ALA A 288 7.19 -6.17 5.27
C ALA A 288 8.09 -5.01 4.80
N LEU A 289 9.02 -4.59 5.64
CA LEU A 289 10.06 -3.65 5.22
C LEU A 289 11.12 -4.45 4.48
N LEU A 290 11.43 -4.02 3.27
CA LEU A 290 12.51 -4.58 2.49
C LEU A 290 13.83 -4.07 3.05
N THR A 291 14.84 -4.94 3.09
CA THR A 291 16.20 -4.51 3.42
C THR A 291 16.68 -3.47 2.40
N ASP A 292 17.57 -2.57 2.80
CA ASP A 292 18.07 -1.52 1.89
C ASP A 292 18.74 -2.12 0.65
N GLU A 293 19.45 -3.24 0.82
CA GLU A 293 20.06 -4.00 -0.27
C GLU A 293 19.00 -4.56 -1.23
N GLU A 294 18.01 -5.29 -0.74
CA GLU A 294 16.95 -5.85 -1.59
C GLU A 294 16.09 -4.76 -2.24
N TYR A 295 15.97 -3.59 -1.60
CA TYR A 295 15.27 -2.43 -2.15
C TYR A 295 16.05 -1.78 -3.29
N MET A 296 17.36 -1.62 -3.13
CA MET A 296 18.24 -1.08 -4.16
C MET A 296 18.39 -2.02 -5.36
N LEU A 297 18.45 -3.33 -5.10
CA LEU A 297 18.69 -4.36 -6.11
C LEU A 297 17.43 -4.75 -6.90
N LYS A 298 16.38 -3.93 -6.87
CA LYS A 298 15.20 -4.10 -7.72
C LYS A 298 15.40 -3.39 -9.07
N PRO A 299 15.01 -4.03 -10.18
CA PRO A 299 15.16 -3.43 -11.50
C PRO A 299 14.40 -2.10 -11.60
N LYS A 300 14.91 -1.20 -12.44
CA LYS A 300 14.40 0.15 -12.76
C LYS A 300 14.51 1.20 -11.65
N ARG A 301 15.17 0.90 -10.52
CA ARG A 301 15.36 1.84 -9.41
C ARG A 301 16.58 2.73 -9.62
N VAL A 302 17.73 2.14 -9.89
CA VAL A 302 18.97 2.86 -10.13
C VAL A 302 19.08 3.15 -11.62
N LYS A 303 18.83 4.40 -12.02
CA LYS A 303 18.90 4.85 -13.42
C LYS A 303 20.28 5.38 -13.82
N ILE A 304 21.14 5.59 -12.83
CA ILE A 304 22.50 6.10 -13.04
C ILE A 304 23.32 4.96 -13.65
N LYS A 305 24.04 5.23 -14.74
CA LYS A 305 24.92 4.26 -15.39
C LYS A 305 26.21 4.13 -14.60
N GLY A 306 26.73 2.92 -14.48
CA GLY A 306 28.05 2.68 -13.86
C GLY A 306 29.15 2.67 -14.90
N TYR A 307 30.37 3.01 -14.51
CA TYR A 307 31.55 2.91 -15.38
C TYR A 307 32.68 2.19 -14.66
N ALA A 308 33.27 1.20 -15.32
CA ALA A 308 34.41 0.45 -14.82
C ALA A 308 35.46 0.30 -15.92
N ARG A 309 36.73 0.27 -15.54
CA ARG A 309 37.86 -0.01 -16.42
C ARG A 309 38.49 -1.32 -16.04
N MET A 310 38.57 -2.19 -17.03
CA MET A 310 39.17 -3.51 -16.93
C MET A 310 40.56 -3.44 -17.55
N GLN A 311 41.60 -3.61 -16.73
CA GLN A 311 42.99 -3.63 -17.15
C GLN A 311 43.40 -5.07 -17.43
N THR A 312 43.78 -5.36 -18.67
CA THR A 312 44.22 -6.68 -19.10
C THR A 312 45.65 -6.60 -19.62
N SER A 313 46.34 -7.74 -19.66
CA SER A 313 47.68 -7.88 -20.24
C SER A 313 47.83 -7.28 -21.66
N LEU A 314 46.77 -7.30 -22.47
CA LEU A 314 46.78 -6.76 -23.84
C LEU A 314 46.34 -5.29 -23.95
N GLY A 315 45.91 -4.68 -22.84
CA GLY A 315 45.47 -3.28 -22.78
C GLY A 315 44.24 -3.05 -21.90
N GLU A 316 43.73 -1.82 -21.95
CA GLU A 316 42.58 -1.39 -21.13
C GLU A 316 41.26 -1.51 -21.91
N LEU A 317 40.18 -1.82 -21.18
CA LEU A 317 38.81 -1.89 -21.67
C LEU A 317 37.88 -1.08 -20.77
N ASN A 318 37.16 -0.13 -21.34
CA ASN A 318 36.18 0.67 -20.62
C ASN A 318 34.79 0.08 -20.78
N LEU A 319 34.13 -0.18 -19.65
CA LEU A 319 32.84 -0.84 -19.52
C LEU A 319 31.80 0.16 -19.00
N GLU A 320 30.67 0.22 -19.67
CA GLU A 320 29.44 0.88 -19.23
C GLU A 320 28.51 -0.18 -18.64
N LEU A 321 28.04 0.02 -17.41
CA LEU A 321 27.20 -0.92 -16.66
C LEU A 321 25.76 -0.41 -16.60
N TYR A 322 24.79 -1.34 -16.68
CA TYR A 322 23.36 -1.06 -16.76
C TYR A 322 22.61 -1.54 -15.50
N PRO A 323 22.73 -0.83 -14.36
CA PRO A 323 22.05 -1.21 -13.12
C PRO A 323 20.53 -1.06 -13.20
N GLU A 324 20.01 -0.33 -14.20
CA GLU A 324 18.56 -0.20 -14.41
C GLU A 324 17.92 -1.56 -14.76
N HIS A 325 18.58 -2.35 -15.59
CA HIS A 325 18.04 -3.62 -16.09
C HIS A 325 18.53 -4.81 -15.28
N ALA A 326 19.81 -4.81 -14.89
CA ALA A 326 20.44 -5.94 -14.19
C ALA A 326 21.14 -5.47 -12.89
N PRO A 327 20.41 -4.95 -11.90
CA PRO A 327 21.01 -4.40 -10.69
C PRO A 327 21.78 -5.44 -9.86
N LYS A 328 21.31 -6.70 -9.77
CA LYS A 328 22.03 -7.73 -9.00
C LYS A 328 23.34 -8.11 -9.67
N ALA A 329 23.33 -8.27 -11.00
CA ALA A 329 24.55 -8.58 -11.74
C ALA A 329 25.57 -7.45 -11.63
N VAL A 330 25.15 -6.19 -11.81
CA VAL A 330 26.05 -5.03 -11.69
C VAL A 330 26.59 -4.87 -10.27
N TRP A 331 25.76 -5.03 -9.24
CA TRP A 331 26.19 -4.97 -7.85
C TRP A 331 27.23 -6.05 -7.54
N ASN A 332 26.95 -7.30 -7.94
CA ASN A 332 27.89 -8.40 -7.78
C ASN A 332 29.22 -8.11 -8.45
N PHE A 333 29.19 -7.60 -9.69
CA PHE A 333 30.40 -7.25 -10.43
C PHE A 333 31.23 -6.15 -9.74
N ILE A 334 30.59 -5.03 -9.35
CA ILE A 334 31.25 -3.90 -8.69
C ILE A 334 31.83 -4.32 -7.34
N GLN A 335 31.09 -5.08 -6.54
CA GLN A 335 31.54 -5.50 -5.21
C GLN A 335 32.70 -6.50 -5.29
N LEU A 336 32.68 -7.42 -6.27
CA LEU A 336 33.80 -8.31 -6.52
C LEU A 336 35.03 -7.55 -7.03
N ALA A 337 34.86 -6.55 -7.90
CA ALA A 337 35.93 -5.67 -8.34
C ALA A 337 36.57 -4.89 -7.17
N LYS A 338 35.75 -4.27 -6.31
CA LYS A 338 36.23 -3.55 -5.11
C LYS A 338 36.98 -4.43 -4.12
N LYS A 339 36.59 -5.70 -3.99
CA LYS A 339 37.32 -6.68 -3.17
C LYS A 339 38.65 -7.13 -3.80
N GLY A 340 38.93 -6.76 -5.04
CA GLY A 340 40.08 -7.24 -5.80
C GLY A 340 39.95 -8.71 -6.22
N TYR A 341 38.71 -9.25 -6.28
CA TYR A 341 38.48 -10.66 -6.61
C TYR A 341 38.96 -11.02 -8.02
N TYR A 342 38.92 -10.06 -8.95
CA TYR A 342 39.26 -10.25 -10.35
C TYR A 342 40.75 -10.07 -10.68
N ARG A 343 41.59 -9.75 -9.69
CA ARG A 343 43.02 -9.50 -9.87
C ARG A 343 43.78 -10.81 -10.16
N GLY A 344 44.51 -10.84 -11.27
CA GLY A 344 45.29 -12.00 -11.72
C GLY A 344 44.44 -13.16 -12.24
N ILE A 345 43.19 -12.91 -12.66
CA ILE A 345 42.34 -13.95 -13.24
C ILE A 345 42.64 -14.10 -14.73
N THR A 346 42.81 -15.33 -15.21
CA THR A 346 42.98 -15.61 -16.64
C THR A 346 41.64 -15.73 -17.38
N PHE A 347 41.63 -15.37 -18.66
CA PHE A 347 40.52 -15.68 -19.55
C PHE A 347 40.63 -17.14 -20.01
N HIS A 348 39.92 -18.04 -19.34
CA HIS A 348 40.01 -19.49 -19.58
C HIS A 348 39.28 -19.97 -20.84
N ARG A 349 38.56 -19.09 -21.56
CA ARG A 349 37.89 -19.45 -22.81
C ARG A 349 37.78 -18.26 -23.74
N ASN A 350 38.27 -18.40 -24.97
CA ASN A 350 38.24 -17.41 -26.03
C ASN A 350 37.83 -18.09 -27.34
N ILE A 351 36.73 -17.65 -27.94
CA ILE A 351 36.24 -18.16 -29.22
C ILE A 351 36.17 -17.00 -30.21
N ARG A 352 37.03 -17.04 -31.22
CA ARG A 352 37.08 -16.04 -32.30
C ARG A 352 35.71 -15.85 -32.94
N ASN A 353 35.33 -14.61 -33.24
CA ASN A 353 34.02 -14.22 -33.78
C ASN A 353 32.80 -14.55 -32.90
N PHE A 354 32.99 -14.99 -31.66
CA PHE A 354 31.89 -15.33 -30.76
C PHE A 354 31.98 -14.59 -29.42
N MET A 355 32.84 -15.04 -28.50
CA MET A 355 32.98 -14.43 -27.18
C MET A 355 34.29 -14.79 -26.49
N ILE A 356 34.66 -13.97 -25.51
CA ILE A 356 35.71 -14.26 -24.52
C ILE A 356 35.08 -14.32 -23.13
N GLN A 357 35.44 -15.33 -22.36
CA GLN A 357 34.87 -15.62 -21.04
C GLN A 357 35.97 -15.64 -19.97
N GLY A 358 35.68 -15.01 -18.83
CA GLY A 358 36.58 -14.92 -17.69
C GLY A 358 35.81 -14.84 -16.37
N GLY A 359 36.49 -14.42 -15.31
CA GLY A 359 35.90 -14.25 -13.97
C GLY A 359 35.84 -15.54 -13.13
N ASP A 360 36.64 -16.56 -13.48
CA ASP A 360 36.87 -17.74 -12.65
C ASP A 360 38.25 -17.67 -11.99
N PRO A 361 38.37 -17.50 -10.66
CA PRO A 361 39.67 -17.42 -10.00
C PRO A 361 40.47 -18.73 -10.06
N THR A 362 39.81 -19.85 -10.40
CA THR A 362 40.50 -21.15 -10.54
C THR A 362 41.08 -21.37 -11.94
N GLY A 363 40.70 -20.55 -12.93
CA GLY A 363 41.08 -20.74 -14.35
C GLY A 363 40.55 -22.03 -14.99
N THR A 364 39.74 -22.83 -14.27
CA THR A 364 39.24 -24.12 -14.77
C THR A 364 38.01 -23.96 -15.68
N GLY A 365 37.31 -22.85 -15.55
CA GLY A 365 36.03 -22.55 -16.18
C GLY A 365 34.81 -23.07 -15.42
N LYS A 366 35.01 -23.81 -14.33
CA LYS A 366 33.93 -24.36 -13.50
C LYS A 366 33.75 -23.65 -12.16
N GLY A 367 34.70 -22.81 -11.75
CA GLY A 367 34.70 -22.13 -10.46
C GLY A 367 33.94 -20.81 -10.47
N GLY A 368 34.25 -19.95 -9.49
CA GLY A 368 33.59 -18.67 -9.30
C GLY A 368 32.48 -18.70 -8.24
N LYS A 369 32.42 -17.65 -7.44
CA LYS A 369 31.40 -17.45 -6.39
C LYS A 369 30.90 -16.02 -6.44
N SER A 370 29.59 -15.83 -6.25
CA SER A 370 29.03 -14.48 -6.13
C SER A 370 29.45 -13.83 -4.81
N ILE A 371 29.18 -12.53 -4.67
CA ILE A 371 29.37 -11.76 -3.44
C ILE A 371 28.58 -12.34 -2.25
N TRP A 372 27.45 -13.00 -2.52
CA TRP A 372 26.58 -13.63 -1.52
C TRP A 372 26.97 -15.08 -1.20
N GLY A 373 28.01 -15.61 -1.84
CA GLY A 373 28.45 -17.01 -1.72
C GLY A 373 27.54 -18.05 -2.38
N SER A 374 26.31 -17.68 -2.74
CA SER A 374 25.33 -18.51 -3.44
C SER A 374 25.04 -17.98 -4.86
N ASN A 375 24.49 -18.82 -5.74
CA ASN A 375 24.12 -18.37 -7.07
C ASN A 375 22.92 -17.41 -7.01
N PHE A 376 22.88 -16.43 -7.93
CA PHE A 376 21.77 -15.49 -8.01
C PHE A 376 20.95 -15.63 -9.29
N ALA A 377 19.73 -15.09 -9.23
CA ALA A 377 18.73 -15.18 -10.29
C ALA A 377 19.14 -14.48 -11.58
N ASP A 378 18.60 -14.94 -12.71
CA ASP A 378 18.77 -14.26 -13.99
C ASP A 378 17.85 -13.02 -14.06
N GLU A 379 18.39 -11.94 -14.59
CA GLU A 379 17.68 -10.68 -14.84
C GLU A 379 17.54 -10.48 -16.36
N PHE A 380 16.33 -10.70 -16.88
CA PHE A 380 16.00 -10.51 -18.32
C PHE A 380 14.99 -9.38 -18.54
N ASP A 381 14.66 -8.62 -17.48
CA ASP A 381 13.66 -7.56 -17.49
C ASP A 381 14.21 -6.28 -18.15
N GLY A 382 14.41 -6.32 -19.46
CA GLY A 382 14.88 -5.17 -20.23
C GLY A 382 14.78 -5.38 -21.74
N PRO A 383 14.96 -4.31 -22.53
CA PRO A 383 15.07 -4.37 -23.98
C PRO A 383 16.45 -4.83 -24.45
N LEU A 384 17.37 -5.15 -23.52
CA LEU A 384 18.75 -5.52 -23.82
C LEU A 384 18.80 -6.90 -24.52
N THR A 385 19.50 -6.92 -25.65
CA THR A 385 19.73 -8.09 -26.50
C THR A 385 21.20 -8.11 -26.92
N HIS A 386 21.71 -9.28 -27.30
CA HIS A 386 23.08 -9.44 -27.80
C HIS A 386 23.17 -9.03 -29.28
N ASP A 387 22.76 -7.80 -29.60
CA ASP A 387 22.71 -7.30 -30.97
C ASP A 387 23.98 -6.54 -31.38
N SER A 388 24.90 -6.27 -30.45
CA SER A 388 26.12 -5.49 -30.67
C SER A 388 27.38 -6.28 -30.37
N ARG A 389 28.50 -5.86 -30.94
CA ARG A 389 29.84 -6.24 -30.43
C ARG A 389 30.08 -5.56 -29.08
N GLY A 390 30.78 -6.25 -28.19
CA GLY A 390 31.17 -5.74 -26.88
C GLY A 390 30.07 -5.82 -25.83
N MET A 391 29.02 -6.62 -26.01
CA MET A 391 28.02 -6.82 -24.95
C MET A 391 28.61 -7.67 -23.82
N LEU A 392 28.43 -7.22 -22.58
CA LEU A 392 28.94 -7.85 -21.36
C LEU A 392 27.79 -8.56 -20.64
N SER A 393 27.96 -9.87 -20.41
CA SER A 393 26.90 -10.73 -19.86
C SER A 393 27.42 -11.77 -18.87
N MET A 394 26.56 -12.23 -17.97
CA MET A 394 26.89 -13.25 -16.97
C MET A 394 26.91 -14.65 -17.60
N ALA A 395 27.95 -15.42 -17.30
CA ALA A 395 27.99 -16.83 -17.63
C ALA A 395 27.20 -17.63 -16.58
N ASN A 396 26.43 -18.63 -17.04
CA ASN A 396 25.62 -19.49 -16.17
C ASN A 396 25.67 -20.95 -16.64
N LYS A 397 25.21 -21.85 -15.78
CA LYS A 397 25.13 -23.31 -16.04
C LYS A 397 23.67 -23.78 -16.16
N GLY A 398 22.74 -22.85 -16.33
CA GLY A 398 21.30 -23.07 -16.25
C GLY A 398 20.58 -21.87 -15.64
N LYS A 399 19.26 -21.96 -15.55
CA LYS A 399 18.41 -20.87 -15.04
C LYS A 399 18.78 -20.51 -13.59
N ASN A 400 18.93 -19.23 -13.31
CA ASN A 400 19.22 -18.67 -11.99
C ASN A 400 20.53 -19.19 -11.36
N THR A 401 21.55 -19.43 -12.18
CA THR A 401 22.86 -19.95 -11.71
C THR A 401 24.02 -18.99 -11.95
N ASN A 402 23.76 -17.68 -11.86
CA ASN A 402 24.81 -16.66 -12.02
C ASN A 402 25.76 -16.65 -10.82
N SER A 403 27.07 -16.53 -11.08
CA SER A 403 28.13 -16.52 -10.08
C SER A 403 29.05 -15.30 -10.23
N SER A 404 30.34 -15.48 -10.50
CA SER A 404 31.30 -14.39 -10.82
C SER A 404 31.74 -14.38 -12.28
N GLN A 405 31.46 -15.46 -13.02
CA GLN A 405 31.93 -15.58 -14.38
C GLN A 405 31.12 -14.69 -15.33
N PHE A 406 31.81 -14.03 -16.25
CA PHE A 406 31.22 -13.17 -17.26
C PHE A 406 31.88 -13.41 -18.61
N PHE A 407 31.22 -12.98 -19.67
CA PHE A 407 31.76 -13.01 -21.02
C PHE A 407 31.46 -11.72 -21.78
N ILE A 408 32.34 -11.40 -22.72
CA ILE A 408 32.22 -10.29 -23.66
C ILE A 408 32.06 -10.86 -25.05
N THR A 409 31.06 -10.39 -25.78
CA THR A 409 30.76 -10.85 -27.14
C THR A 409 31.58 -10.09 -28.19
N TYR A 410 32.08 -10.80 -29.19
CA TYR A 410 32.76 -10.22 -30.36
C TYR A 410 31.81 -9.91 -31.51
N ARG A 411 30.68 -10.62 -31.56
CA ARG A 411 29.66 -10.51 -32.61
C ARG A 411 28.25 -10.57 -31.99
N PRO A 412 27.23 -10.02 -32.66
CA PRO A 412 25.84 -10.23 -32.26
C PRO A 412 25.49 -11.72 -32.13
N ALA A 413 24.95 -12.11 -30.98
CA ALA A 413 24.73 -13.50 -30.57
C ALA A 413 23.30 -13.72 -30.08
N LYS A 414 22.32 -13.59 -30.98
CA LYS A 414 20.87 -13.69 -30.67
C LYS A 414 20.44 -14.99 -29.96
N HIS A 415 21.20 -16.07 -30.13
CA HIS A 415 20.90 -17.37 -29.50
C HIS A 415 21.16 -17.37 -27.97
N LEU A 416 21.85 -16.36 -27.44
CA LEU A 416 22.12 -16.14 -26.02
C LEU A 416 21.06 -15.23 -25.36
N ASP A 417 20.19 -14.61 -26.15
CA ASP A 417 19.13 -13.74 -25.64
C ASP A 417 18.20 -14.50 -24.71
N ARG A 418 17.86 -13.86 -23.57
CA ARG A 418 17.02 -14.43 -22.50
C ARG A 418 17.57 -15.73 -21.90
N LYS A 419 18.84 -16.04 -22.13
CA LYS A 419 19.58 -17.12 -21.44
C LYS A 419 20.64 -16.57 -20.53
N HIS A 420 21.30 -15.49 -20.93
CA HIS A 420 22.36 -14.83 -20.16
C HIS A 420 21.94 -13.39 -19.82
N THR A 421 22.19 -13.00 -18.57
CA THR A 421 21.88 -11.65 -18.09
C THR A 421 22.91 -10.67 -18.64
N ILE A 422 22.42 -9.73 -19.46
CA ILE A 422 23.21 -8.62 -19.98
C ILE A 422 23.24 -7.53 -18.91
N PHE A 423 24.43 -7.14 -18.47
CA PHE A 423 24.58 -6.15 -17.41
C PHE A 423 25.49 -4.97 -17.79
N GLY A 424 26.08 -4.98 -18.98
CA GLY A 424 26.86 -3.86 -19.48
C GLY A 424 27.27 -3.97 -20.95
N LYS A 425 28.10 -3.04 -21.38
CA LYS A 425 28.67 -2.96 -22.72
C LYS A 425 30.06 -2.32 -22.68
N VAL A 426 30.97 -2.77 -23.56
CA VAL A 426 32.25 -2.12 -23.80
C VAL A 426 32.03 -0.82 -24.59
N VAL A 427 32.51 0.29 -24.05
CA VAL A 427 32.39 1.64 -24.66
C VAL A 427 33.74 2.19 -25.11
N GLY A 428 34.86 1.66 -24.62
CA GLY A 428 36.21 2.07 -25.03
C GLY A 428 37.19 0.91 -24.95
N GLY A 429 38.29 1.01 -25.70
CA GLY A 429 39.28 -0.08 -25.83
C GLY A 429 38.88 -1.14 -26.86
N MET A 430 38.14 -0.77 -27.91
CA MET A 430 37.76 -1.71 -28.99
C MET A 430 38.97 -2.32 -29.71
N ASP A 431 40.10 -1.61 -29.72
CA ASP A 431 41.38 -2.11 -30.23
C ASP A 431 41.91 -3.26 -29.38
N THR A 432 41.87 -3.10 -28.04
CA THR A 432 42.18 -4.17 -27.08
C THR A 432 41.26 -5.37 -27.28
N LEU A 433 39.96 -5.13 -27.46
CA LEU A 433 38.99 -6.19 -27.73
C LEU A 433 39.33 -6.97 -29.00
N SER A 434 39.82 -6.28 -30.03
CA SER A 434 40.24 -6.90 -31.29
C SER A 434 41.57 -7.66 -31.14
N LYS A 435 42.50 -7.19 -30.31
CA LYS A 435 43.71 -7.94 -29.95
C LYS A 435 43.38 -9.22 -29.18
N LEU A 436 42.44 -9.14 -28.22
CA LEU A 436 41.95 -10.30 -27.48
C LEU A 436 41.31 -11.34 -28.41
N GLU A 437 40.56 -10.89 -29.42
CA GLU A 437 39.98 -11.79 -30.43
C GLU A 437 41.02 -12.46 -31.33
N ASN A 438 42.09 -11.74 -31.67
CA ASN A 438 43.15 -12.26 -32.54
C ASN A 438 44.14 -13.19 -31.83
N ALA A 439 44.08 -13.30 -30.50
CA ALA A 439 44.90 -14.23 -29.74
C ALA A 439 44.70 -15.68 -30.25
N GLU A 440 45.77 -16.46 -30.29
CA GLU A 440 45.72 -17.87 -30.69
C GLU A 440 45.13 -18.72 -29.57
N THR A 441 44.31 -19.69 -29.93
CA THR A 441 43.56 -20.54 -28.99
C THR A 441 43.81 -22.00 -29.31
N ASP A 442 44.00 -22.80 -28.27
CA ASP A 442 44.13 -24.25 -28.32
C ASP A 442 42.78 -24.94 -28.65
N ASP A 443 42.81 -26.26 -28.89
CA ASP A 443 41.65 -27.10 -29.22
C ASP A 443 40.53 -27.08 -28.16
N LYS A 444 40.83 -26.60 -26.94
CA LYS A 444 39.88 -26.44 -25.82
C LYS A 444 39.33 -25.01 -25.70
N ASP A 445 39.44 -24.20 -26.75
CA ASP A 445 39.10 -22.77 -26.78
C ASP A 445 39.89 -21.96 -25.72
N ARG A 446 41.05 -22.44 -25.26
CA ARG A 446 41.89 -21.75 -24.27
C ARG A 446 42.96 -20.93 -24.99
N PRO A 447 43.17 -19.66 -24.65
CA PRO A 447 44.30 -18.90 -25.18
C PRO A 447 45.63 -19.64 -24.98
N VAL A 448 46.49 -19.67 -26.00
CA VAL A 448 47.84 -20.27 -25.92
C VAL A 448 48.75 -19.39 -25.07
N GLU A 449 48.65 -18.07 -25.26
CA GLU A 449 49.24 -17.08 -24.36
C GLU A 449 48.19 -16.71 -23.30
N ASP A 450 48.55 -16.86 -22.03
CA ASP A 450 47.66 -16.57 -20.92
C ASP A 450 47.32 -15.08 -20.87
N ILE A 451 46.07 -14.76 -21.20
CA ILE A 451 45.55 -13.40 -21.08
C ILE A 451 45.06 -13.21 -19.65
N GLU A 452 45.82 -12.45 -18.88
CA GLU A 452 45.47 -12.10 -17.51
C GLU A 452 44.67 -10.79 -17.42
N LEU A 453 43.76 -10.78 -16.45
CA LEU A 453 43.03 -9.63 -15.96
C LEU A 453 43.78 -9.07 -14.74
N GLU A 454 44.45 -7.95 -14.92
CA GLU A 454 45.30 -7.34 -13.89
C GLU A 454 44.44 -6.70 -12.78
N ASP A 455 43.53 -5.80 -13.15
CA ASP A 455 42.64 -5.16 -12.19
C ASP A 455 41.34 -4.67 -12.84
N ILE A 456 40.32 -4.45 -12.01
CA ILE A 456 39.08 -3.77 -12.39
C ILE A 456 38.90 -2.54 -11.51
N VAL A 457 39.10 -1.36 -12.09
CA VAL A 457 38.92 -0.08 -11.42
C VAL A 457 37.51 0.44 -11.70
N VAL A 458 36.69 0.59 -10.66
CA VAL A 458 35.35 1.18 -10.78
C VAL A 458 35.48 2.71 -10.71
N PHE A 459 35.15 3.40 -11.79
CA PHE A 459 35.20 4.87 -11.85
C PHE A 459 33.95 5.52 -11.27
N VAL A 460 32.79 4.99 -11.64
CA VAL A 460 31.49 5.50 -11.20
C VAL A 460 30.70 4.34 -10.63
N ASP A 461 30.51 4.34 -9.30
CA ASP A 461 29.62 3.41 -8.62
C ASP A 461 28.20 4.00 -8.55
N PRO A 462 27.26 3.47 -9.35
CA PRO A 462 25.90 4.01 -9.40
C PRO A 462 25.12 3.78 -8.10
N PHE A 463 25.54 2.83 -7.25
CA PHE A 463 24.85 2.51 -6.01
C PHE A 463 25.28 3.42 -4.85
N GLU A 464 26.56 3.82 -4.80
CA GLU A 464 27.02 4.82 -3.83
C GLU A 464 26.41 6.19 -4.10
N GLU A 465 26.34 6.61 -5.37
CA GLU A 465 25.66 7.85 -5.74
C GLU A 465 24.17 7.81 -5.38
N PHE A 466 23.52 6.66 -5.60
CA PHE A 466 22.13 6.47 -5.19
C PHE A 466 21.97 6.57 -3.67
N GLN A 467 22.86 5.96 -2.88
CA GLN A 467 22.83 6.05 -1.41
C GLN A 467 23.07 7.48 -0.92
N LYS A 468 24.07 8.19 -1.46
CA LYS A 468 24.34 9.60 -1.10
C LYS A 468 23.15 10.49 -1.38
N ARG A 469 22.57 10.40 -2.58
CA ARG A 469 21.38 11.18 -2.97
C ARG A 469 20.18 10.88 -2.07
N ARG A 470 20.06 9.64 -1.58
CA ARG A 470 19.02 9.26 -0.62
C ARG A 470 19.24 9.89 0.75
N VAL A 471 20.44 9.77 1.32
CA VAL A 471 20.77 10.38 2.61
C VAL A 471 20.55 11.89 2.57
N GLU A 472 20.97 12.57 1.50
CA GLU A 472 20.73 14.00 1.30
C GLU A 472 19.23 14.34 1.26
N THR A 473 18.43 13.51 0.60
CA THR A 473 16.96 13.70 0.54
C THR A 473 16.33 13.55 1.92
N GLU A 474 16.68 12.48 2.64
CA GLU A 474 16.17 12.19 3.99
C GLU A 474 16.58 13.28 4.99
N GLU A 475 17.81 13.79 4.91
CA GLU A 475 18.27 14.93 5.70
C GLU A 475 17.50 16.21 5.37
N SER A 476 17.24 16.48 4.09
CA SER A 476 16.45 17.65 3.67
C SER A 476 15.00 17.57 4.14
N GLU A 477 14.41 16.38 4.15
CA GLU A 477 13.05 16.16 4.66
C GLU A 477 13.01 16.31 6.18
N ARG A 478 14.00 15.76 6.90
CA ARG A 478 14.13 15.95 8.36
C ARG A 478 14.26 17.42 8.73
N GLN A 479 15.07 18.18 7.98
CA GLN A 479 15.20 19.63 8.16
C GLN A 479 13.87 20.35 7.93
N LYS A 480 13.14 20.02 6.85
CA LYS A 480 11.81 20.60 6.58
C LYS A 480 10.78 20.26 7.66
N GLU A 481 10.79 19.03 8.17
CA GLU A 481 9.91 18.62 9.26
C GLU A 481 10.24 19.35 10.56
N GLU A 482 11.52 19.57 10.83
CA GLU A 482 11.97 20.34 12.00
C GLU A 482 11.58 21.82 11.91
N ILE A 483 11.74 22.45 10.74
CA ILE A 483 11.24 23.81 10.45
C ILE A 483 9.73 23.90 10.66
N LYS A 484 8.98 22.93 10.13
CA LYS A 484 7.52 22.83 10.29
C LYS A 484 7.11 22.61 11.75
N ARG A 485 7.87 21.82 12.51
CA ARG A 485 7.62 21.56 13.94
C ARG A 485 7.87 22.80 14.80
N GLN A 486 8.85 23.63 14.42
CA GLN A 486 9.13 24.92 15.05
C GLN A 486 8.13 26.02 14.65
N GLY A 487 7.13 25.71 13.82
CA GLY A 487 6.06 26.63 13.45
C GLY A 487 6.45 27.68 12.40
N GLY A 488 7.64 27.55 11.80
CA GLY A 488 8.10 28.41 10.71
C GLY A 488 7.63 27.88 9.37
N THR A 489 7.18 28.78 8.49
CA THR A 489 7.11 28.51 7.05
C THR A 489 8.46 28.90 6.44
N ASP A 490 8.95 28.22 5.40
CA ASP A 490 10.20 28.62 4.72
C ASP A 490 10.20 30.10 4.26
N ASP A 491 9.00 30.69 4.14
CA ASP A 491 8.74 32.10 3.84
C ASP A 491 9.01 33.08 4.99
N ASP A 492 9.03 32.64 6.26
CA ASP A 492 9.24 33.53 7.43
C ASP A 492 10.68 34.05 7.54
N ARG A 493 11.59 33.52 6.73
CA ARG A 493 12.93 34.07 6.57
C ARG A 493 13.00 35.20 5.56
N THR A 494 11.91 35.60 4.91
CA THR A 494 11.92 36.68 3.92
C THR A 494 10.90 37.73 4.33
N THR A 495 11.36 38.93 4.68
CA THR A 495 10.44 40.05 4.92
C THR A 495 9.64 40.35 3.65
N TRP A 496 8.48 41.00 3.78
CA TRP A 496 7.68 41.52 2.66
C TRP A 496 8.50 42.35 1.64
N THR A 497 9.67 42.86 2.06
CA THR A 497 10.64 43.62 1.25
C THR A 497 11.72 42.76 0.58
N GLY A 498 11.62 41.42 0.63
CA GLY A 498 12.55 40.49 0.00
C GLY A 498 13.89 40.28 0.73
N LYS A 499 14.03 40.75 1.97
CA LYS A 499 15.29 40.62 2.73
C LYS A 499 15.29 39.37 3.59
N ARG A 500 16.39 38.61 3.54
CA ARG A 500 16.57 37.39 4.32
C ARG A 500 16.91 37.70 5.78
N ILE A 501 16.18 37.11 6.72
CA ILE A 501 16.43 37.19 8.17
C ILE A 501 17.34 36.01 8.55
N ARG A 502 18.47 36.30 9.21
CA ARG A 502 19.38 35.27 9.72
C ARG A 502 18.79 34.61 10.97
N ALA A 503 19.32 33.46 11.37
CA ALA A 503 18.85 32.71 12.55
C ALA A 503 18.91 33.50 13.89
N ASP A 504 19.66 34.61 13.91
CA ASP A 504 19.82 35.56 15.03
C ASP A 504 18.82 36.75 14.97
N GLY A 505 17.83 36.73 14.08
CA GLY A 505 16.82 37.78 13.99
C GLY A 505 17.31 39.12 13.39
N THR A 506 18.55 39.20 12.94
CA THR A 506 19.12 40.39 12.29
C THR A 506 18.82 40.42 10.78
N ILE A 507 18.44 41.60 10.27
CA ILE A 507 18.13 41.86 8.85
C ILE A 507 19.41 42.31 8.14
N GLU A 508 19.72 41.71 6.99
CA GLU A 508 20.88 42.08 6.18
C GLU A 508 20.73 43.51 5.59
N GLY A 509 21.51 44.45 6.12
CA GLY A 509 21.53 45.85 5.70
C GLY A 509 22.37 46.06 4.45
N GLY A 510 21.84 45.72 3.27
CA GLY A 510 22.38 46.18 1.99
C GLY A 510 22.10 47.67 1.79
N GLY A 511 23.13 48.51 1.89
CA GLY A 511 23.08 49.94 1.60
C GLY A 511 22.99 50.23 0.10
N GLY A 512 22.22 51.26 -0.26
CA GLY A 512 22.12 51.76 -1.65
C GLY A 512 20.82 52.53 -1.88
N GLY A 513 20.80 53.81 -1.52
CA GLY A 513 19.67 54.71 -1.74
C GLY A 513 19.45 55.01 -3.22
N GLY A 514 18.27 54.67 -3.75
CA GLY A 514 17.82 55.05 -5.09
C GLY A 514 17.12 56.41 -5.06
N GLY A 515 17.88 57.48 -5.27
CA GLY A 515 17.36 58.82 -5.53
C GLY A 515 16.84 58.97 -6.96
N VAL A 516 15.64 59.54 -7.09
CA VAL A 516 14.95 59.85 -8.34
C VAL A 516 15.65 61.03 -9.04
N GLY A 517 16.04 60.85 -10.31
CA GLY A 517 16.33 61.98 -11.21
C GLY A 517 17.45 61.75 -12.22
N LYS A 518 17.09 61.57 -13.50
CA LYS A 518 17.86 62.02 -14.68
C LYS A 518 17.10 61.75 -16.00
N TYR A 519 16.00 62.47 -16.20
CA TYR A 519 15.55 62.85 -17.54
C TYR A 519 15.81 64.35 -17.67
N LEU A 520 17.05 64.76 -17.93
CA LEU A 520 17.40 66.08 -18.49
C LEU A 520 18.92 66.17 -18.71
N LYS A 521 19.39 65.90 -19.94
CA LYS A 521 20.42 66.66 -20.67
C LYS A 521 20.81 65.90 -21.95
N GLY A 522 20.16 66.29 -23.04
CA GLY A 522 20.77 66.25 -24.37
C GLY A 522 21.06 67.70 -24.77
N ALA A 523 22.34 68.05 -24.87
CA ALA A 523 22.92 69.18 -25.64
C ALA A 523 24.36 69.43 -25.17
N LEU A 524 25.26 69.62 -26.15
CA LEU A 524 26.73 69.78 -26.11
C LEU A 524 27.49 68.42 -26.02
N GLY A 525 28.33 67.98 -26.95
CA GLY A 525 28.92 68.60 -28.14
C GLY A 525 30.45 68.41 -28.15
N GLY A 526 30.94 67.43 -28.93
CA GLY A 526 32.19 67.48 -29.73
C GLY A 526 33.58 67.32 -29.10
N LEU A 527 34.44 66.59 -29.85
CA LEU A 527 35.93 66.46 -29.88
C LEU A 527 36.49 65.19 -29.20
N GLN A 528 36.93 64.17 -29.97
CA GLN A 528 38.29 63.95 -30.57
C GLN A 528 39.23 63.37 -29.48
N GLU A 529 39.92 62.22 -29.59
CA GLU A 529 40.70 61.61 -30.68
C GLU A 529 41.01 60.13 -30.37
N ASP A 530 41.49 59.41 -31.39
CA ASP A 530 41.82 57.97 -31.46
C ASP A 530 43.07 57.54 -30.68
N GLU A 531 43.11 56.31 -30.12
CA GLU A 531 44.27 55.42 -30.27
C GLU A 531 43.95 53.92 -30.01
N VAL A 532 44.32 53.13 -31.02
CA VAL A 532 44.38 51.68 -31.30
C VAL A 532 44.82 50.76 -30.14
N VAL A 533 44.23 49.55 -30.02
CA VAL A 533 44.89 48.21 -30.13
C VAL A 533 43.81 47.12 -30.38
N GLU A 534 43.90 46.44 -31.52
CA GLU A 534 43.17 45.21 -31.88
C GLU A 534 43.83 43.95 -31.29
N GLU A 535 43.03 43.03 -30.75
CA GLU A 535 43.37 41.60 -30.71
C GLU A 535 42.09 40.73 -30.79
N TRP A 536 42.04 39.92 -31.86
CA TRP A 536 41.43 38.60 -32.12
C TRP A 536 40.72 37.92 -30.92
N ASP A 537 39.60 37.19 -31.02
CA ASP A 537 39.03 36.42 -32.11
C ASP A 537 37.63 35.87 -31.68
N GLU A 538 36.91 35.32 -32.65
CA GLU A 538 35.84 34.32 -32.51
C GLU A 538 34.40 34.73 -32.10
N VAL A 539 33.64 34.87 -33.18
CA VAL A 539 32.18 34.88 -33.30
C VAL A 539 31.57 33.54 -32.82
N ILE A 540 30.85 33.57 -31.71
CA ILE A 540 29.85 32.55 -31.35
C ILE A 540 28.47 33.17 -31.53
N GLU A 541 27.83 32.91 -32.68
CA GLU A 541 26.40 33.14 -32.88
C GLU A 541 25.58 31.99 -32.26
N GLU A 542 24.89 32.27 -31.15
CA GLU A 542 23.77 31.47 -30.66
C GLU A 542 22.47 31.87 -31.39
N PRO A 543 21.67 30.93 -31.93
CA PRO A 543 20.26 31.20 -32.19
C PRO A 543 19.33 30.64 -31.09
N ILE A 544 18.73 31.59 -30.35
CA ILE A 544 17.32 31.68 -29.94
C ILE A 544 16.78 30.62 -28.95
N LYS A 545 16.78 30.97 -27.65
CA LYS A 545 15.90 30.38 -26.63
C LYS A 545 14.49 31.00 -26.70
N LYS A 546 13.47 30.16 -26.92
CA LYS A 546 12.05 30.52 -26.82
C LYS A 546 11.68 30.90 -25.37
N LYS A 547 11.14 32.11 -25.18
CA LYS A 547 10.49 32.55 -23.94
C LYS A 547 9.08 31.95 -23.83
N VAL A 548 8.81 31.32 -22.69
CA VAL A 548 7.45 30.97 -22.22
C VAL A 548 6.81 32.24 -21.64
N LYS A 549 5.65 32.63 -22.17
CA LYS A 549 4.82 33.74 -21.67
C LYS A 549 4.02 33.30 -20.44
N SER A 550 4.06 34.13 -19.41
CA SER A 550 3.13 34.15 -18.28
C SER A 550 2.10 35.27 -18.49
N SER A 551 0.90 35.07 -17.92
CA SER A 551 -0.17 36.04 -17.65
C SER A 551 -1.26 36.23 -18.72
N GLY A 552 -2.50 35.88 -18.33
CA GLY A 552 -3.75 36.18 -19.00
C GLY A 552 -4.92 35.55 -18.25
N GLY A 553 -5.43 36.24 -17.22
CA GLY A 553 -6.55 35.79 -16.40
C GLY A 553 -7.87 35.68 -17.18
N PHE A 554 -8.71 34.73 -16.79
CA PHE A 554 -10.02 34.51 -17.40
C PHE A 554 -11.12 35.14 -16.53
N GLY A 555 -11.98 35.92 -17.18
CA GLY A 555 -13.08 36.69 -16.58
C GLY A 555 -14.36 35.88 -16.35
N ASN A 556 -15.30 36.58 -15.70
CA ASN A 556 -16.58 36.12 -15.17
C ASN A 556 -17.59 35.70 -16.27
N PHE A 557 -18.42 34.67 -16.01
CA PHE A 557 -19.39 34.07 -16.95
C PHE A 557 -20.84 34.13 -16.45
N ASP A 558 -21.29 35.28 -15.94
CA ASP A 558 -22.68 35.45 -15.44
C ASP A 558 -23.70 35.85 -16.53
N ASN A 559 -23.53 35.43 -17.79
CA ASN A 559 -24.59 35.63 -18.79
C ASN A 559 -24.51 34.64 -19.96
N TRP A 560 -24.51 33.33 -19.64
CA TRP A 560 -24.81 32.29 -20.63
C TRP A 560 -25.85 31.31 -20.11
#